data_AF-A0A2T1D1J1-F1
#
_entry.id   AF-A0A2T1D1J1-F1
#
_cell.length_a   1.000
_cell.length_b   1.000
_cell.length_c   1.000
_cell.angle_alpha   90.00
_cell.angle_beta   90.00
_cell.angle_gamma   90.00
#
_symmetry.space_group_name_H-M   'P 1'
#
loop_
_entity.id
_entity.type
_entity.pdbx_description
1 polymer ?
#
loop_
_entity_poly.entity_id
_entity_poly.type
_entity_poly.pdbx_seq_one_letter_code
_entity_poly.pdbx_strand_id
1 'polypeptide(L)'
;MTAVQLPEVTADRVFAAIDAILEVLGSPETEAQRAALAAFNEGDSAKVKRLSSCNLADSYLRCLGYLVSAKNNPKLPTIDTLLSESARAAADLIKDRTLAKLSQELDRTLNT
;
A
#
# COMPACT_ATOMS: atom_id res chain seq x y z
N MET A 1 22.74 -7.93 -28.11
CA MET A 1 21.99 -7.39 -26.96
C MET A 1 22.24 -8.32 -25.79
N THR A 2 22.96 -7.89 -24.76
CA THR A 2 23.18 -8.70 -23.56
C THR A 2 21.94 -8.59 -22.68
N ALA A 3 21.31 -9.71 -22.33
CA ALA A 3 20.18 -9.70 -21.40
C ALA A 3 20.66 -9.17 -20.03
N VAL A 4 19.96 -8.18 -19.48
CA VAL A 4 20.20 -7.74 -18.10
C VAL A 4 19.73 -8.86 -17.18
N GLN A 5 20.67 -9.54 -16.51
CA GLN A 5 20.33 -10.49 -15.46
C GLN A 5 19.87 -9.71 -14.23
N LEU A 6 18.57 -9.78 -13.94
CA LEU A 6 18.03 -9.23 -12.71
C LEU A 6 18.37 -10.17 -11.55
N PRO A 7 18.82 -9.63 -10.39
CA PRO A 7 19.09 -10.45 -9.23
C PRO A 7 17.79 -11.09 -8.71
N GLU A 8 17.89 -12.34 -8.27
CA GLU A 8 16.76 -13.11 -7.74
C GLU A 8 16.06 -12.38 -6.57
N VAL A 9 14.72 -12.46 -6.56
CA VAL A 9 13.89 -11.90 -5.50
C VAL A 9 13.82 -12.92 -4.36
N THR A 10 14.54 -12.62 -3.27
CA THR A 10 14.51 -13.41 -2.03
C THR A 10 13.42 -12.90 -1.09
N ALA A 11 12.96 -13.75 -0.16
CA ALA A 11 11.96 -13.35 0.85
C ALA A 11 12.39 -12.11 1.67
N ASP A 12 13.67 -12.02 2.07
CA ASP A 12 14.17 -10.87 2.83
C ASP A 12 14.05 -9.55 2.06
N ARG A 13 14.29 -9.58 0.75
CA ARG A 13 14.11 -8.42 -0.14
C ARG A 13 12.64 -8.05 -0.32
N VAL A 14 11.75 -9.04 -0.31
CA VAL A 14 10.30 -8.79 -0.31
C VAL A 14 9.87 -8.11 0.97
N PHE A 15 10.32 -8.58 2.14
CA PHE A 15 10.00 -7.96 3.42
C PHE A 15 10.55 -6.54 3.51
N ALA A 16 11.80 -6.31 3.08
CA ALA A 16 12.35 -4.95 3.02
C ALA A 16 11.55 -4.01 2.08
N ALA A 17 11.05 -4.54 0.96
CA ALA A 17 10.17 -3.76 0.07
C ALA A 17 8.81 -3.47 0.71
N ILE A 18 8.24 -4.43 1.44
CA ILE A 18 7.00 -4.23 2.20
C ILE A 18 7.18 -3.11 3.23
N ASP A 19 8.28 -3.13 3.99
CA ASP A 19 8.57 -2.11 5.01
C ASP A 19 8.69 -0.71 4.39
N ALA A 20 9.42 -0.59 3.28
CA ALA A 20 9.54 0.68 2.55
C ALA A 20 8.18 1.20 2.04
N ILE A 21 7.30 0.31 1.57
CA ILE A 21 5.96 0.70 1.11
C ILE A 21 5.08 1.12 2.30
N LEU A 22 5.16 0.42 3.44
CA LEU A 22 4.43 0.78 4.66
C LEU A 22 4.86 2.14 5.21
N GLU A 23 6.15 2.47 5.13
CA GLU A 23 6.66 3.79 5.50
C GLU A 23 6.01 4.90 4.67
N VAL A 24 5.93 4.73 3.34
CA VAL A 24 5.25 5.68 2.44
C VAL A 24 3.75 5.73 2.69
N LEU A 25 3.12 4.59 2.95
CA LEU A 25 1.69 4.48 3.22
C LEU A 25 1.27 5.31 4.46
N GLY A 26 2.15 5.35 5.46
CA GLY A 26 1.99 6.16 6.65
C GLY A 26 0.87 5.68 7.57
N SER A 27 0.31 6.60 8.35
CA SER A 27 -0.71 6.26 9.35
C SER A 27 -2.12 6.14 8.76
N PRO A 28 -2.95 5.23 9.30
CA PRO A 28 -4.36 5.12 8.92
C PRO A 28 -5.17 6.31 9.46
N GLU A 29 -6.09 6.82 8.66
CA GLU A 29 -6.98 7.94 9.02
C GLU A 29 -8.40 7.48 9.38
N THR A 30 -8.86 6.36 8.80
CA THR A 30 -10.21 5.83 9.02
C THR A 30 -10.22 4.59 9.91
N GLU A 31 -11.38 4.25 10.45
CA GLU A 31 -11.54 3.05 11.27
C GLU A 31 -11.30 1.76 10.48
N ALA A 32 -11.76 1.73 9.21
CA ALA A 32 -11.51 0.61 8.34
C ALA A 32 -10.01 0.41 8.08
N GLN A 33 -9.27 1.50 7.86
CA GLN A 33 -7.81 1.47 7.69
C GLN A 33 -7.08 1.00 8.95
N ARG A 34 -7.49 1.47 10.13
CA ARG A 34 -6.97 1.00 11.42
C ARG A 34 -7.20 -0.50 11.61
N ALA A 35 -8.43 -0.96 11.35
CA ALA A 35 -8.78 -2.37 11.46
C ALA A 35 -8.01 -3.25 10.47
N ALA A 36 -7.74 -2.76 9.26
CA ALA A 36 -6.94 -3.47 8.27
C ALA A 36 -5.46 -3.51 8.64
N LEU A 37 -4.89 -2.41 9.15
CA LEU A 37 -3.50 -2.41 9.61
C LEU A 37 -3.30 -3.36 10.80
N ALA A 38 -4.22 -3.36 11.77
CA ALA A 38 -4.19 -4.29 12.89
C ALA A 38 -4.22 -5.75 12.38
N ALA A 39 -5.16 -6.07 11.49
CA ALA A 39 -5.26 -7.40 10.88
C ALA A 39 -3.99 -7.78 10.09
N PHE A 40 -3.37 -6.84 9.37
CA PHE A 40 -2.12 -7.06 8.65
C PHE A 40 -0.96 -7.41 9.60
N ASN A 41 -0.89 -6.74 10.75
CA ASN A 41 0.13 -6.98 11.76
C ASN A 41 -0.09 -8.31 12.48
N GLU A 42 -1.34 -8.67 12.76
CA GLU A 42 -1.74 -9.93 13.38
C GLU A 42 -1.67 -11.14 12.42
N GLY A 43 -1.51 -10.91 11.11
CA GLY A 43 -1.49 -11.96 10.09
C GLY A 43 -2.88 -12.41 9.62
N ASP A 44 -3.96 -11.74 10.04
CA ASP A 44 -5.33 -12.01 9.59
C ASP A 44 -5.55 -11.50 8.15
N SER A 45 -5.09 -12.33 7.23
CA SER A 45 -5.06 -12.00 5.81
C SER A 45 -6.45 -11.98 5.18
N ALA A 46 -7.36 -12.79 5.69
CA ALA A 46 -8.74 -12.85 5.24
C ALA A 46 -9.47 -11.54 5.54
N LYS A 47 -9.26 -10.99 6.75
CA LYS A 47 -9.84 -9.70 7.14
C LYS A 47 -9.28 -8.54 6.35
N VAL A 48 -7.96 -8.48 6.13
CA VAL A 48 -7.34 -7.46 5.26
C VAL A 48 -7.93 -7.49 3.85
N LYS A 49 -7.99 -8.69 3.25
CA LYS A 49 -8.56 -8.89 1.91
C LYS A 49 -10.03 -8.46 1.83
N ARG A 50 -10.84 -8.83 2.83
CA ARG A 50 -12.25 -8.47 2.89
C ARG A 50 -12.43 -6.95 2.99
N LEU A 51 -11.72 -6.28 3.89
CA LEU A 51 -11.77 -4.83 4.04
C LEU A 51 -11.35 -4.13 2.74
N SER A 52 -10.28 -4.58 2.09
CA SER A 52 -9.86 -4.07 0.78
C SER A 52 -10.94 -4.24 -0.29
N SER A 53 -11.56 -5.42 -0.40
CA SER A 53 -12.61 -5.70 -1.40
C SER A 53 -13.92 -4.95 -1.16
N CYS A 54 -14.21 -4.54 0.08
CA CYS A 54 -15.42 -3.79 0.42
C CYS A 54 -15.23 -2.26 0.31
N ASN A 55 -14.00 -1.78 0.12
CA ASN A 55 -13.67 -0.35 0.12
C ASN A 55 -12.80 -0.02 -1.11
N LEU A 56 -13.37 -0.21 -2.30
CA LEU A 56 -12.64 -0.21 -3.57
C LEU A 56 -11.92 1.10 -3.91
N ALA A 57 -12.44 2.24 -3.42
CA ALA A 57 -11.84 3.55 -3.63
C ALA A 57 -10.75 3.89 -2.60
N ASP A 58 -10.59 3.10 -1.54
CA ASP A 58 -9.63 3.38 -0.47
C ASP A 58 -8.25 2.84 -0.86
N SER A 59 -7.37 3.75 -1.30
CA SER A 59 -6.00 3.42 -1.70
C SER A 59 -5.17 2.83 -0.55
N TYR A 60 -5.46 3.17 0.71
CA TYR A 60 -4.76 2.59 1.85
C TYR A 60 -5.11 1.12 2.02
N LEU A 61 -6.40 0.80 1.98
CA LEU A 61 -6.89 -0.57 2.08
C LEU A 61 -6.49 -1.41 0.87
N ARG A 62 -6.46 -0.83 -0.33
CA ARG A 62 -5.93 -1.46 -1.54
C ARG A 62 -4.45 -1.81 -1.40
N CYS A 63 -3.63 -0.90 -0.87
CA CYS A 63 -2.22 -1.15 -0.61
C CYS A 63 -2.04 -2.36 0.33
N LEU A 64 -2.69 -2.35 1.50
CA LEU A 64 -2.61 -3.48 2.44
C LEU A 64 -3.12 -4.80 1.85
N GLY A 65 -4.15 -4.75 1.00
CA GLY A 65 -4.70 -5.92 0.31
C GLY A 65 -3.72 -6.63 -0.64
N TYR A 66 -2.81 -5.87 -1.27
CA TYR A 66 -1.72 -6.44 -2.05
C TYR A 66 -0.55 -6.88 -1.17
N LEU A 67 -0.12 -6.04 -0.24
CA LEU A 67 0.99 -6.33 0.67
C LEU A 67 0.76 -7.61 1.47
N VAL A 68 -0.48 -7.89 1.93
CA VAL A 68 -0.75 -9.09 2.72
C VAL A 68 -0.55 -10.38 1.90
N SER A 69 -0.74 -10.29 0.57
CA SER A 69 -0.47 -11.42 -0.33
C SER A 69 1.03 -11.63 -0.50
N ALA A 70 1.78 -10.54 -0.65
CA ALA A 70 3.23 -10.55 -0.77
C ALA A 70 3.90 -11.07 0.52
N LYS A 71 3.41 -10.60 1.68
CA LYS A 71 3.89 -11.02 3.01
C LYS A 71 3.72 -12.53 3.24
N ASN A 72 2.55 -13.07 2.89
CA ASN A 72 2.27 -14.49 3.11
C ASN A 72 3.00 -15.42 2.15
N ASN A 73 3.20 -14.97 0.91
CA ASN A 73 3.77 -15.80 -0.14
C ASN A 73 4.83 -15.01 -0.94
N PRO A 74 5.99 -14.72 -0.34
CA PRO A 74 7.03 -13.87 -0.96
C PRO A 74 7.71 -14.51 -2.19
N LYS A 75 7.41 -15.78 -2.49
CA LYS A 75 7.94 -16.52 -3.63
C LYS A 75 6.94 -16.67 -4.78
N LEU A 76 5.82 -15.95 -4.75
CA LEU A 76 4.84 -15.99 -5.84
C LEU A 76 5.47 -15.50 -7.14
N PRO A 77 5.16 -16.12 -8.30
CA PRO A 77 5.58 -15.60 -9.60
C PRO A 77 5.08 -14.17 -9.86
N THR A 78 4.02 -13.75 -9.16
CA THR A 78 3.40 -12.42 -9.25
C THR A 78 3.93 -11.44 -8.19
N ILE A 79 5.02 -11.76 -7.49
CA ILE A 79 5.51 -10.93 -6.38
C ILE A 79 5.85 -9.51 -6.82
N ASP A 80 6.49 -9.35 -7.98
CA ASP A 80 6.80 -8.03 -8.53
C ASP A 80 5.55 -7.23 -8.85
N THR A 81 4.50 -7.89 -9.35
CA THR A 81 3.19 -7.27 -9.58
C THR A 81 2.56 -6.83 -8.27
N LEU A 82 2.58 -7.68 -7.23
CA LEU A 82 2.01 -7.35 -5.93
C LEU A 82 2.74 -6.16 -5.28
N LEU A 83 4.07 -6.13 -5.33
CA LEU A 83 4.87 -5.01 -4.81
C LEU A 83 4.63 -3.72 -5.62
N SER A 84 4.60 -3.82 -6.95
CA SER A 84 4.35 -2.67 -7.83
C SER A 84 2.96 -2.07 -7.61
N GLU A 85 1.92 -2.90 -7.51
CA GLU A 85 0.55 -2.44 -7.25
C GLU A 85 0.39 -1.87 -5.84
N SER A 86 1.08 -2.45 -4.85
CA SER A 86 1.14 -1.90 -3.48
C SER A 86 1.76 -0.51 -3.47
N ALA A 87 2.91 -0.34 -4.15
CA ALA A 87 3.62 0.94 -4.23
C ALA A 87 2.79 2.00 -4.96
N ARG A 88 2.12 1.65 -6.07
CA ARG A 88 1.19 2.55 -6.78
C ARG A 88 0.04 2.99 -5.88
N ALA A 89 -0.56 2.07 -5.13
CA ALA A 89 -1.65 2.40 -4.21
C ALA A 89 -1.19 3.34 -3.08
N ALA A 90 0.01 3.13 -2.52
CA ALA A 90 0.58 4.05 -1.55
C ALA A 90 0.82 5.45 -2.16
N ALA A 91 1.37 5.51 -3.38
CA ALA A 91 1.58 6.78 -4.08
C ALA A 91 0.26 7.51 -4.40
N ASP A 92 -0.78 6.78 -4.81
CA ASP A 92 -2.11 7.34 -5.04
C ASP A 92 -2.67 7.99 -3.77
N LEU A 93 -2.54 7.34 -2.61
CA LEU A 93 -2.96 7.92 -1.33
C LEU A 93 -2.21 9.23 -1.03
N ILE A 94 -0.89 9.26 -1.22
CA ILE A 94 -0.08 10.47 -0.98
C ILE A 94 -0.45 11.59 -1.94
N LYS A 95 -0.70 11.27 -3.21
CA LYS A 95 -1.22 12.22 -4.20
C LYS A 95 -2.55 12.81 -3.74
N ASP A 96 -3.50 11.98 -3.34
CA ASP A 96 -4.83 12.42 -2.91
C ASP A 96 -4.76 13.30 -1.65
N ARG A 97 -3.95 12.91 -0.65
CA ARG A 97 -3.69 13.72 0.55
C ARG A 97 -3.05 15.07 0.22
N THR A 98 -2.09 15.07 -0.70
CA THR A 98 -1.41 16.29 -1.13
C THR A 98 -2.38 17.24 -1.82
N LEU A 99 -3.21 16.73 -2.73
CA LEU A 99 -4.24 17.52 -3.42
C LEU A 99 -5.28 18.09 -2.44
N ALA A 100 -5.72 17.29 -1.47
CA ALA A 100 -6.66 17.73 -0.44
C ALA A 100 -6.08 18.87 0.41
N LYS A 101 -4.83 18.71 0.87
CA LYS A 101 -4.13 19.75 1.64
C LYS A 101 -3.96 21.05 0.84
N LEU A 102 -3.54 20.96 -0.42
CA LEU A 102 -3.38 22.13 -1.27
C LEU A 102 -4.72 22.82 -1.54
N SER A 103 -5.79 22.06 -1.79
CA SER A 103 -7.14 22.61 -1.98
C SER A 103 -7.61 23.39 -0.74
N GLN A 104 -7.41 22.83 0.46
CA GLN A 104 -7.75 23.50 1.71
C GLN A 104 -6.94 24.79 1.92
N GLU A 105 -5.64 24.77 1.63
CA GLU A 105 -4.78 25.96 1.80
C GLU A 105 -5.14 27.06 0.80
N LEU A 106 -5.46 26.69 -0.44
CA LEU A 106 -5.91 27.64 -1.47
C LEU A 106 -7.26 28.26 -1.11
N ASP A 107 -8.23 27.46 -0.67
CA ASP A 107 -9.52 27.96 -0.22
C ASP A 107 -9.36 28.94 0.96
N ARG A 108 -8.57 28.56 1.96
CA ARG A 108 -8.22 29.44 3.09
C ARG A 108 -7.54 30.73 2.63
N THR A 109 -6.63 30.68 1.66
CA THR A 109 -5.87 31.88 1.27
C THR A 109 -6.66 32.83 0.38
N LEU A 110 -7.56 32.29 -0.46
CA LEU A 110 -8.27 33.07 -1.48
C LEU A 110 -9.67 33.53 -1.04
N ASN A 111 -10.30 32.84 -0.09
CA ASN A 111 -11.67 33.12 0.36
C ASN A 111 -11.77 33.57 1.82
N THR A 112 -10.65 33.91 2.47
CA THR A 112 -10.60 34.57 3.80
C THR A 112 -10.06 35.98 3.66
#